data_AF-A0A7X8SUN1-F1
#
_entry.id   AF-A0A7X8SUN1-F1
#
_cell.length_a   1.000
_cell.length_b   1.000
_cell.length_c   1.000
_cell.angle_alpha   90.00
_cell.angle_beta   90.00
_cell.angle_gamma   90.00
#
_symmetry.space_group_name_H-M   'P 1'
#
loop_
_entity.id
_entity.type
_entity.pdbx_description
1 polymer ?
#
loop_
_entity_poly.entity_id
_entity_poly.type
_entity_poly.pdbx_seq_one_letter_code
_entity_poly.pdbx_strand_id
1 'polypeptide(L)'
;MTFYNTAFSCEYSFDELQISVCDRWESGLLLYGHAELTSASPDYEDEFYVSAIRLDGGARLVRPTQSITSFESELFRRIAAVIEDDKTLSGRHAAELFASELEQFKELACDRAFKMQREQVFIAVA
;
A
#
# COMPACT_ATOMS: atom_id res chain seq x y z
N MET A 1 -19.04 16.66 11.90
CA MET A 1 -17.69 16.19 11.56
C MET A 1 -17.82 14.96 10.68
N THR A 2 -17.64 15.11 9.37
CA THR A 2 -17.49 13.98 8.45
C THR A 2 -16.14 13.37 8.72
N PHE A 3 -16.10 12.19 9.35
CA PHE A 3 -14.90 11.35 9.35
C PHE A 3 -14.66 11.01 7.87
N TYR A 4 -13.67 11.65 7.26
CA TYR A 4 -13.10 11.12 6.03
C TYR A 4 -12.57 9.75 6.42
N ASN A 5 -13.27 8.70 5.98
CA ASN A 5 -12.82 7.33 6.07
C ASN A 5 -11.54 7.26 5.22
N THR A 6 -10.42 7.61 5.83
CA THR A 6 -9.12 7.60 5.19
C THR A 6 -8.78 6.12 5.09
N ALA A 7 -8.84 5.59 3.87
CA ALA A 7 -8.47 4.22 3.61
C ALA A 7 -7.10 3.94 4.24
N PHE A 8 -6.99 2.82 4.96
CA PHE A 8 -5.73 2.42 5.56
C PHE A 8 -4.63 2.40 4.50
N SER A 9 -3.45 2.90 4.85
CA SER A 9 -2.27 2.85 3.99
C SER A 9 -1.02 2.57 4.81
N CYS A 10 -0.10 1.83 4.22
CA CYS A 10 1.21 1.54 4.79
C CYS A 10 2.31 1.60 3.71
N GLU A 11 3.55 1.66 4.15
CA GLU A 11 4.72 1.70 3.28
C GLU A 11 5.33 0.30 3.15
N TYR A 12 5.54 -0.14 1.91
CA TYR A 12 6.25 -1.37 1.59
C TYR A 12 7.59 -1.01 0.94
N SER A 13 8.69 -1.40 1.59
CA SER A 13 10.04 -1.22 1.05
C SER A 13 10.40 -2.40 0.15
N PHE A 14 10.99 -2.12 -1.00
CA PHE A 14 11.50 -3.13 -1.90
C PHE A 14 12.98 -2.87 -2.20
N ASP A 15 13.78 -3.88 -1.91
CA ASP A 15 15.18 -3.95 -2.28
C ASP A 15 15.27 -4.94 -3.44
N GLU A 16 15.88 -4.52 -4.56
CA GLU A 16 16.12 -5.41 -5.71
C GLU A 16 14.85 -5.89 -6.44
N LEU A 17 13.85 -5.01 -6.61
CA LEU A 17 12.65 -5.34 -7.36
C LEU A 17 12.96 -5.44 -8.86
N GLN A 18 12.73 -6.63 -9.43
CA GLN A 18 12.95 -6.89 -10.84
C GLN A 18 11.68 -6.65 -11.65
N ILE A 19 11.74 -5.76 -12.65
CA ILE A 19 10.66 -5.58 -13.63
C ILE A 19 11.13 -5.82 -15.07
N SER A 20 10.22 -6.31 -15.92
CA SER A 20 10.49 -6.52 -17.34
C SER A 20 10.36 -5.24 -18.17
N VAL A 21 11.47 -4.83 -18.81
CA VAL A 21 11.68 -3.71 -19.76
C VAL A 21 10.89 -3.78 -21.08
N CYS A 22 10.93 -4.96 -21.68
CA CYS A 22 10.41 -5.26 -23.00
C CYS A 22 10.07 -6.75 -23.01
N ASP A 23 8.98 -7.13 -23.66
CA ASP A 23 8.46 -8.51 -23.78
C ASP A 23 9.40 -9.52 -24.48
N ARG A 24 10.70 -9.22 -24.60
CA ARG A 24 11.72 -9.99 -25.34
C ARG A 24 12.97 -10.43 -24.55
N TRP A 25 12.96 -10.29 -23.21
CA TRP A 25 13.89 -10.93 -22.27
C TRP A 25 15.28 -10.28 -22.02
N GLU A 26 15.78 -10.59 -20.81
CA GLU A 26 17.12 -10.49 -20.20
C GLU A 26 17.55 -9.22 -19.45
N SER A 27 17.09 -8.02 -19.80
CA SER A 27 17.43 -6.81 -19.03
C SER A 27 16.26 -6.41 -18.12
N GLY A 28 16.09 -7.10 -17.00
CA GLY A 28 15.21 -6.63 -15.94
C GLY A 28 15.77 -5.32 -15.37
N LEU A 29 14.92 -4.31 -15.15
CA LEU A 29 15.34 -3.18 -14.31
C LEU A 29 15.33 -3.66 -12.86
N LEU A 30 16.45 -3.45 -12.17
CA LEU A 30 16.56 -3.65 -10.74
C LEU A 30 16.27 -2.31 -10.05
N LEU A 31 15.22 -2.28 -9.25
CA LEU A 31 14.71 -1.06 -8.65
C LEU A 31 14.78 -1.16 -7.12
N TYR A 32 15.01 -0.01 -6.50
CA TYR A 32 15.06 0.18 -5.06
C TYR A 32 14.15 1.33 -4.68
N GLY A 33 13.38 1.17 -3.62
CA GLY A 33 12.48 2.21 -3.14
C GLY A 33 11.33 1.69 -2.29
N HIS A 34 10.28 2.48 -2.26
CA HIS A 34 9.12 2.28 -1.41
C HIS A 34 7.83 2.42 -2.21
N ALA A 35 6.89 1.50 -1.99
CA ALA A 35 5.53 1.57 -2.49
C ALA A 35 4.58 1.95 -1.35
N GLU A 36 3.59 2.77 -1.67
CA GLU A 36 2.49 3.08 -0.78
C GLU A 36 1.34 2.12 -1.09
N LEU A 37 1.05 1.21 -0.16
CA LEU A 37 -0.03 0.23 -0.28
C LEU A 37 -1.28 0.84 0.36
N THR A 38 -2.39 0.87 -0.36
CA THR A 38 -3.66 1.45 0.11
C THR A 38 -4.76 0.41 0.03
N SER A 39 -5.58 0.34 1.08
CA SER A 39 -6.75 -0.54 1.12
C SER A 39 -7.69 -0.25 -0.06
N ALA A 40 -8.03 -1.30 -0.82
CA ALA A 40 -8.87 -1.20 -2.01
C ALA A 40 -10.34 -0.89 -1.66
N SER A 41 -10.77 -1.26 -0.46
CA SER A 41 -12.12 -1.00 0.03
C SER A 41 -12.15 -1.07 1.56
N PRO A 42 -12.97 -0.24 2.22
CA PRO A 42 -13.14 -0.29 3.67
C PRO A 42 -13.64 -1.66 4.20
N ASP A 43 -14.23 -2.48 3.33
CA ASP A 43 -14.80 -3.79 3.67
C ASP A 43 -13.94 -4.98 3.21
N TYR A 44 -12.88 -4.77 2.43
CA TYR A 44 -12.03 -5.85 1.93
C TYR A 44 -10.78 -5.93 2.81
N GLU A 45 -10.72 -6.97 3.62
CA GLU A 45 -9.77 -7.05 4.73
C GLU A 45 -8.33 -7.32 4.28
N ASP A 46 -8.08 -7.77 3.06
CA ASP A 46 -6.72 -8.17 2.63
C ASP A 46 -6.32 -7.65 1.24
N GLU A 47 -7.21 -6.90 0.58
CA GLU A 47 -6.95 -6.36 -0.76
C GLU A 47 -6.36 -4.95 -0.69
N PHE A 48 -5.18 -4.79 -1.29
CA PHE A 48 -4.51 -3.50 -1.45
C PHE A 48 -4.23 -3.21 -2.92
N TYR A 49 -3.99 -1.92 -3.19
CA TYR A 49 -3.39 -1.48 -4.44
C TYR A 49 -2.25 -0.51 -4.14
N VAL A 50 -1.28 -0.43 -5.06
CA VAL A 50 -0.19 0.55 -4.97
C VAL A 50 -0.72 1.91 -5.39
N SER A 51 -0.71 2.91 -4.51
CA SER A 51 -1.19 4.26 -4.81
C SER A 51 -0.07 5.19 -5.30
N ALA A 52 1.15 5.00 -4.78
CA ALA A 52 2.33 5.74 -5.16
C ALA A 52 3.60 4.88 -5.01
N ILE A 53 4.65 5.25 -5.74
CA ILE A 53 5.99 4.64 -5.63
C ILE A 53 7.03 5.76 -5.52
N ARG A 54 7.96 5.62 -4.59
CA ARG A 54 9.15 6.46 -4.45
C ARG A 54 10.36 5.61 -4.74
N LEU A 55 11.10 5.95 -5.78
CA LEU A 55 12.38 5.31 -6.09
C LEU A 55 13.50 6.00 -5.30
N ASP A 56 14.53 5.26 -4.91
CA ASP A 56 15.69 5.80 -4.17
C ASP A 56 16.45 6.87 -4.96
N GLY A 57 16.32 6.86 -6.29
CA GLY A 57 16.80 7.94 -7.17
C GLY A 57 16.04 9.27 -7.01
N GLY A 58 15.08 9.37 -6.09
CA GLY A 58 14.29 10.57 -5.79
C GLY A 58 13.03 10.75 -6.66
N ALA A 59 12.80 9.86 -7.63
CA ALA A 59 11.62 9.91 -8.48
C ALA A 59 10.37 9.44 -7.73
N ARG A 60 9.27 10.20 -7.84
CA ARG A 60 7.96 9.83 -7.30
C ARG A 60 6.99 9.55 -8.44
N LEU A 61 6.52 8.31 -8.50
CA LEU A 61 5.52 7.84 -9.45
C LEU A 61 4.17 7.77 -8.73
N VAL A 62 3.12 8.23 -9.40
CA VAL A 62 1.75 8.24 -8.84
C VAL A 62 0.87 7.39 -9.73
N ARG A 63 -0.10 6.69 -9.16
CA ARG A 63 -1.03 5.87 -9.95
C ARG A 63 -1.67 6.71 -11.06
N PRO A 64 -1.49 6.33 -12.34
CA PRO A 64 -2.08 7.07 -13.44
C PRO A 64 -3.61 6.90 -13.42
N THR A 65 -4.35 8.01 -13.43
CA THR A 65 -5.82 8.03 -13.41
C THR A 65 -6.44 7.90 -14.79
N GLN A 66 -5.64 8.05 -15.85
CA GLN A 66 -6.06 8.01 -17.25
C GLN A 66 -5.10 7.14 -18.07
N SER A 67 -5.54 6.70 -19.25
CA SER A 67 -4.72 5.97 -20.22
C SER A 67 -3.67 6.85 -20.92
N ILE A 68 -3.10 7.82 -20.22
CA ILE A 68 -1.96 8.59 -20.70
C ILE A 68 -0.75 7.65 -20.68
N THR A 69 -0.09 7.52 -21.82
CA THR A 69 1.11 6.70 -22.01
C THR A 69 2.35 7.57 -21.87
N SER A 70 2.77 7.83 -20.62
CA SER A 70 4.10 8.36 -20.32
C SER A 70 5.03 7.23 -19.86
N PHE A 71 6.35 7.46 -19.93
CA PHE A 71 7.32 6.50 -19.41
C PHE A 71 7.11 6.24 -17.91
N GLU A 72 6.85 7.29 -17.12
CA GLU A 72 6.57 7.20 -15.70
C GLU A 72 5.30 6.41 -15.40
N SER A 73 4.26 6.59 -16.24
CA SER A 73 3.00 5.87 -16.11
C SER A 73 3.17 4.38 -16.41
N GLU A 74 3.96 4.03 -17.41
CA GLU A 74 4.27 2.64 -17.75
C GLU A 74 5.19 2.00 -16.70
N LEU A 75 6.20 2.73 -16.24
CA LEU A 75 7.08 2.30 -15.15
C LEU A 75 6.28 2.02 -13.88
N PHE A 76 5.37 2.93 -13.50
CA PHE A 76 4.45 2.74 -12.39
C PHE A 76 3.66 1.43 -12.55
N ARG A 77 2.99 1.24 -13.70
CA ARG A 77 2.14 0.06 -13.94
C ARG A 77 2.90 -1.24 -13.80
N ARG A 78 4.15 -1.29 -14.29
CA ARG A 78 4.97 -2.49 -14.24
C ARG A 78 5.45 -2.81 -12.83
N ILE A 79 5.86 -1.80 -12.07
CA ILE A 79 6.24 -1.99 -10.66
C ILE A 79 5.01 -2.43 -9.87
N ALA A 80 3.88 -1.72 -10.02
CA ALA A 80 2.63 -2.05 -9.36
C ALA A 80 2.18 -3.48 -9.71
N ALA A 81 2.28 -3.91 -10.97
CA ALA A 81 1.92 -5.26 -11.39
C ALA A 81 2.76 -6.36 -10.71
N VAL A 82 4.01 -6.08 -10.35
CA VAL A 82 4.84 -7.02 -9.58
C VAL A 82 4.44 -7.02 -8.11
N ILE A 83 4.26 -5.84 -7.51
CA ILE A 83 3.92 -5.70 -6.07
C ILE A 83 2.50 -6.18 -5.76
N GLU A 84 1.56 -6.03 -6.69
CA GLU A 84 0.16 -6.46 -6.52
C GLU A 84 -0.07 -7.94 -6.88
N ASP A 85 0.89 -8.59 -7.53
CA ASP A 85 0.79 -10.00 -7.91
C ASP A 85 1.41 -10.92 -6.84
N ASP A 86 0.53 -11.59 -6.08
CA ASP A 86 0.87 -12.57 -5.04
C ASP A 86 1.64 -13.81 -5.54
N LYS A 87 1.74 -13.99 -6.86
CA LYS A 87 2.59 -15.04 -7.44
C LYS A 87 4.05 -14.64 -7.44
N THR A 88 4.37 -13.36 -7.39
CA THR A 88 5.74 -12.88 -7.28
C THR A 88 6.23 -12.92 -5.83
N LEU A 89 7.55 -12.99 -5.62
CA LEU A 89 8.12 -12.95 -4.28
C LEU A 89 7.79 -11.60 -3.60
N SER A 90 7.99 -10.50 -4.33
CA SER A 90 7.70 -9.15 -3.83
C SER A 90 6.22 -8.97 -3.49
N GLY A 91 5.31 -9.53 -4.29
CA GLY A 91 3.88 -9.41 -4.03
C GLY A 91 3.41 -10.20 -2.82
N ARG A 92 3.99 -11.39 -2.56
CA ARG A 92 3.72 -12.10 -1.29
C ARG A 92 4.18 -11.31 -0.09
N HIS A 93 5.41 -10.80 -0.12
CA HIS A 93 5.94 -10.00 0.98
C HIS A 93 5.12 -8.72 1.21
N ALA A 94 4.67 -8.07 0.13
CA ALA A 94 3.80 -6.92 0.21
C ALA A 94 2.44 -7.26 0.84
N ALA A 95 1.84 -8.38 0.45
CA ALA A 95 0.58 -8.86 1.02
C ALA A 95 0.70 -9.25 2.51
N GLU A 96 1.77 -9.97 2.87
CA GLU A 96 2.05 -10.35 4.26
C GLU A 96 2.26 -9.11 5.15
N LEU A 97 3.03 -8.13 4.67
CA LEU A 97 3.22 -6.87 5.38
C LEU A 97 1.92 -6.08 5.50
N PHE A 98 1.15 -5.98 4.42
CA PHE A 98 -0.11 -5.25 4.42
C PHE A 98 -1.12 -5.83 5.42
N ALA A 99 -1.31 -7.16 5.40
CA ALA A 99 -2.19 -7.85 6.34
C ALA A 99 -1.75 -7.61 7.80
N SER A 100 -0.46 -7.77 8.09
CA SER A 100 0.07 -7.58 9.44
C SER A 100 -0.09 -6.14 9.95
N GLU A 101 0.19 -5.14 9.11
CA GLU A 101 0.03 -3.73 9.49
C GLU A 101 -1.45 -3.32 9.64
N LEU A 102 -2.33 -3.90 8.82
CA LEU A 102 -3.76 -3.66 8.93
C LEU A 102 -4.36 -4.29 10.18
N GLU A 103 -3.95 -5.50 10.55
CA GLU A 103 -4.35 -6.15 11.82
C GLU A 103 -3.95 -5.29 13.03
N GLN A 104 -2.69 -4.82 13.06
CA GLN A 104 -2.21 -3.91 14.11
C GLN A 104 -3.00 -2.60 14.13
N PHE A 105 -3.32 -2.04 12.96
CA PHE A 105 -4.14 -0.83 12.87
C PHE A 105 -5.55 -1.05 13.44
N LYS A 106 -6.19 -2.18 13.13
CA LYS A 106 -7.51 -2.56 13.66
C LYS A 106 -7.48 -2.75 15.17
N GLU A 107 -6.46 -3.43 15.71
CA GLU A 107 -6.28 -3.62 17.16
C GLU A 107 -6.16 -2.27 17.88
N LEU A 108 -5.26 -1.40 17.41
CA LEU A 108 -5.07 -0.05 17.97
C LEU A 108 -6.32 0.82 17.87
N ALA A 109 -7.14 0.64 16.83
CA ALA A 109 -8.41 1.35 16.68
C ALA A 109 -9.45 0.83 17.69
N CYS A 110 -9.54 -0.49 17.87
CA CYS A 110 -10.39 -1.12 18.89
C CYS A 110 -10.00 -0.69 20.30
N ASP A 111 -8.72 -0.76 20.68
CA ASP A 111 -8.23 -0.34 21.99
C ASP A 111 -8.57 1.13 22.29
N ARG A 112 -8.37 2.02 21.29
CA ARG A 112 -8.75 3.45 21.43
C ARG A 112 -10.26 3.61 21.63
N ALA A 113 -11.09 2.86 20.89
CA ALA A 113 -12.54 2.92 21.03
C ALA A 113 -12.99 2.47 22.43
N PHE A 114 -12.45 1.37 22.94
CA PHE A 114 -12.75 0.87 24.29
C PHE A 114 -12.31 1.86 25.38
N LYS A 115 -11.15 2.51 25.22
CA LYS A 115 -10.67 3.51 26.17
C LYS A 115 -11.56 4.76 26.21
N MET A 116 -11.98 5.26 25.04
CA MET A 116 -12.90 6.41 24.96
C MET A 116 -14.27 6.10 25.57
N GLN A 117 -14.82 4.90 25.36
CA GLN A 117 -16.08 4.49 25.98
C GLN A 117 -15.99 4.46 27.52
N ARG A 118 -14.89 3.95 28.06
CA ARG A 118 -14.68 3.91 29.52
C ARG A 118 -14.57 5.31 30.13
N GLU A 119 -13.91 6.25 29.46
CA GLU A 119 -13.80 7.63 29.94
C GLU A 119 -15.15 8.37 29.86
N GLN A 120 -15.96 8.14 28.83
CA GLN A 120 -17.32 8.72 28.75
C GLN A 120 -18.27 8.16 29.81
N VAL A 121 -18.19 6.86 30.12
CA VAL A 121 -18.97 6.26 31.21
C VAL A 121 -18.53 6.80 32.58
N PHE A 122 -17.25 7.12 32.78
CA PHE A 122 -16.76 7.65 34.06
C PHE A 122 -17.19 9.10 34.30
N ILE A 123 -17.39 9.90 33.25
CA ILE A 123 -17.85 11.29 33.34
C ILE A 123 -19.39 11.38 33.48
N ALA A 124 -20.14 10.41 32.97
CA ALA A 124 -21.61 10.41 33.05
C ALA A 124 -22.18 9.94 34.41
N VAL A 125 -21.34 9.40 35.30
CA VAL A 125 -21.73 8.83 36.59
C VAL A 125 -21.07 9.58 37.77
N ALA A 126 -20.40 10.70 37.51
CA ALA A 126 -19.80 11.62 38.49
C ALA A 126 -20.59 12.94 38.53
#